data_AF-A0A9C8A7W8-F1
#
_entry.id   AF-A0A9C8A7W8-F1
#
_cell.length_a   1.000
_cell.length_b   1.000
_cell.length_c   1.000
_cell.angle_alpha   90.00
_cell.angle_beta   90.00
_cell.angle_gamma   90.00
#
_symmetry.space_group_name_H-M   'P 1'
#
loop_
_entity.id
_entity.type
_entity.pdbx_description
1 polymer ?
#
loop_
_entity_poly.entity_id
_entity_poly.type
_entity_poly.pdbx_seq_one_letter_code
_entity_poly.pdbx_strand_id
1 'polypeptide(L)'
;MKGTAKILRVLAILLLGMTAGMNLLGGAGTFCAAFSNNVGYRMAFKSIMDYRWIYQIVMVLTIPTGIAGILALVKLIKGKADVFRFSIIILIIGTILGATQFIASMVLRGKATPANVKFFINIVTLVYFAVLQLPGIRQMLDDSGPVDKSEMNSAGGLVAFLAGILTLTVFFWAGPSHTFFGENWVFVFETPLVIIGTLLVVGGFLIVLREILSYVSQNTPMTEKRY
;
A
#
# COMPACT_ATOMS: atom_id res chain seq x y z
N MET A 1 -28.01 -4.48 6.30
CA MET A 1 -26.88 -4.39 7.25
C MET A 1 -25.66 -5.21 6.82
N LYS A 2 -25.77 -6.50 6.48
CA LYS A 2 -24.62 -7.33 6.06
C LYS A 2 -23.83 -6.78 4.84
N GLY A 3 -24.54 -6.22 3.85
CA GLY A 3 -23.88 -5.60 2.68
C GLY A 3 -23.01 -4.39 3.00
N THR A 4 -23.44 -3.54 3.93
CA THR A 4 -22.67 -2.36 4.36
C THR A 4 -21.39 -2.75 5.09
N ALA A 5 -21.47 -3.71 6.01
CA ALA A 5 -20.29 -4.24 6.71
C ALA A 5 -19.27 -4.85 5.74
N LYS A 6 -19.74 -5.58 4.73
CA LYS A 6 -18.91 -6.15 3.66
C LYS A 6 -18.13 -5.07 2.90
N ILE A 7 -18.81 -4.02 2.45
CA ILE A 7 -18.17 -2.90 1.73
C ILE A 7 -17.09 -2.25 2.61
N LEU A 8 -17.39 -2.00 3.89
CA LEU A 8 -16.42 -1.39 4.81
C LEU A 8 -15.17 -2.26 5.01
N ARG A 9 -15.33 -3.59 5.10
CA ARG A 9 -14.21 -4.54 5.20
C ARG A 9 -13.34 -4.54 3.94
N VAL A 10 -13.97 -4.61 2.76
CA VAL A 10 -13.25 -4.55 1.47
C VAL A 10 -12.47 -3.25 1.34
N LEU A 11 -13.09 -2.11 1.65
CA LEU A 11 -12.41 -0.82 1.64
C LEU A 11 -11.25 -0.76 2.64
N ALA A 12 -11.39 -1.34 3.84
CA ALA A 12 -10.31 -1.42 4.83
C ALA A 12 -9.11 -2.20 4.30
N ILE A 13 -9.37 -3.34 3.66
CA ILE A 13 -8.37 -4.21 3.05
C ILE A 13 -7.64 -3.48 1.91
N LEU A 14 -8.39 -2.81 1.02
CA LEU A 14 -7.83 -2.03 -0.08
C LEU A 14 -6.96 -0.86 0.42
N LEU A 15 -7.46 -0.04 1.33
CA LEU A 15 -6.74 1.11 1.86
C LEU A 15 -5.48 0.69 2.62
N LEU A 16 -5.57 -0.31 3.48
CA LEU A 16 -4.41 -0.81 4.22
C LEU A 16 -3.36 -1.42 3.28
N GLY A 17 -3.80 -2.17 2.26
CA GLY A 17 -2.90 -2.76 1.26
C GLY A 17 -2.16 -1.72 0.43
N MET A 18 -2.88 -0.72 -0.10
CA MET A 18 -2.26 0.40 -0.82
C MET A 18 -1.30 1.20 0.08
N THR A 19 -1.67 1.42 1.34
CA THR A 19 -0.83 2.15 2.31
C THR A 19 0.46 1.38 2.61
N ALA A 20 0.37 0.06 2.81
CA ALA A 20 1.53 -0.79 3.02
C ALA A 20 2.47 -0.77 1.79
N GLY A 21 1.89 -0.89 0.58
CA GLY A 21 2.63 -0.77 -0.68
C GLY A 21 3.33 0.59 -0.82
N MET A 22 2.63 1.69 -0.55
CA MET A 22 3.21 3.04 -0.62
C MET A 22 4.30 3.28 0.42
N ASN A 23 4.20 2.70 1.61
CA ASN A 23 5.27 2.77 2.61
C ASN A 23 6.51 2.01 2.14
N LEU A 24 6.37 0.84 1.52
CA LEU A 24 7.50 0.11 0.95
C LEU A 24 8.15 0.87 -0.22
N LEU A 25 7.34 1.30 -1.20
CA LEU A 25 7.82 2.05 -2.37
C LEU A 25 8.48 3.38 -1.94
N GLY A 26 7.84 4.12 -1.03
CA GLY A 26 8.37 5.37 -0.53
C GLY A 26 9.62 5.19 0.32
N GLY A 27 9.69 4.13 1.13
CA GLY A 27 10.89 3.77 1.89
C GLY A 27 12.06 3.43 0.97
N ALA A 28 11.87 2.47 0.06
CA ALA A 28 12.89 2.04 -0.89
C ALA A 28 13.34 3.20 -1.81
N GLY A 29 12.39 3.99 -2.33
CA GLY A 29 12.67 5.14 -3.20
C GLY A 29 13.43 6.28 -2.50
N THR A 30 13.50 6.29 -1.16
CA THR A 30 14.29 7.28 -0.40
C THR A 30 15.79 6.97 -0.40
N PHE A 31 16.21 5.79 -0.88
CA PHE A 31 17.60 5.36 -0.88
C PHE A 31 18.57 6.36 -1.54
N CYS A 32 18.15 6.98 -2.66
CA CYS A 32 18.96 7.94 -3.40
C CYS A 32 19.35 9.17 -2.56
N ALA A 33 18.44 9.60 -1.68
CA ALA A 33 18.66 10.71 -0.75
C ALA A 33 19.34 10.26 0.55
N ALA A 34 19.04 9.05 1.03
CA ALA A 34 19.46 8.58 2.35
C ALA A 34 20.89 7.98 2.37
N PHE A 35 21.20 7.07 1.44
CA PHE A 35 22.41 6.23 1.54
C PHE A 35 23.32 6.26 0.32
N SER A 36 22.87 6.81 -0.81
CA SER A 36 23.69 6.83 -2.02
C SER A 36 24.92 7.74 -1.90
N ASN A 37 26.03 7.27 -2.47
CA ASN A 37 27.25 8.03 -2.67
C ASN A 37 27.47 8.41 -4.15
N ASN A 38 26.48 8.16 -5.01
CA ASN A 38 26.53 8.59 -6.40
C ASN A 38 26.64 10.13 -6.49
N VAL A 39 27.58 10.61 -7.30
CA VAL A 39 27.86 12.05 -7.44
C VAL A 39 26.64 12.81 -7.96
N GLY A 40 25.94 12.27 -8.96
CA GLY A 40 24.70 12.85 -9.49
C GLY A 40 23.67 13.05 -8.38
N TYR A 41 23.42 12.01 -7.58
CA TYR A 41 22.44 12.07 -6.49
C TYR A 41 22.83 13.11 -5.45
N ARG A 42 24.10 13.18 -5.05
CA ARG A 42 24.57 14.21 -4.10
C ARG A 42 24.37 15.63 -4.63
N MET A 43 24.54 15.84 -5.94
CA MET A 43 24.30 17.13 -6.56
C MET A 43 22.81 17.48 -6.61
N ALA A 44 21.93 16.54 -6.96
CA ALA A 44 20.48 16.76 -6.94
C ALA A 44 19.92 16.97 -5.53
N PHE A 45 20.52 16.34 -4.53
CA PHE A 45 20.14 16.40 -3.13
C PHE A 45 21.05 17.32 -2.31
N LYS A 46 21.73 18.28 -2.96
CA LYS A 46 22.70 19.16 -2.31
C LYS A 46 22.10 19.89 -1.10
N SER A 47 20.84 20.36 -1.21
CA SER A 47 20.17 21.11 -0.14
C SER A 47 19.74 20.25 1.06
N ILE A 48 19.79 18.92 0.96
CA ILE A 48 19.45 18.01 2.06
C ILE A 48 20.67 17.27 2.62
N MET A 49 21.89 17.55 2.11
CA MET A 49 23.10 16.83 2.52
C MET A 49 23.35 16.92 4.03
N ASP A 50 23.23 18.12 4.60
CA ASP A 50 23.46 18.36 6.04
C ASP A 50 22.38 17.68 6.92
N TYR A 51 21.21 17.41 6.33
CA TYR A 51 20.06 16.78 6.99
C TYR A 51 19.81 15.34 6.52
N ARG A 52 20.79 14.72 5.86
CA ARG A 52 20.66 13.39 5.28
C ARG A 52 20.28 12.32 6.32
N TRP A 53 20.70 12.50 7.56
CA TRP A 53 20.37 11.63 8.68
C TRP A 53 18.85 11.48 8.90
N ILE A 54 18.05 12.52 8.61
CA ILE A 54 16.58 12.46 8.71
C ILE A 54 16.04 11.44 7.71
N TYR A 55 16.52 11.50 6.46
CA TYR A 55 16.11 10.59 5.39
C TYR A 55 16.55 9.15 5.65
N GLN A 56 17.71 8.96 6.28
CA GLN A 56 18.19 7.64 6.71
C GLN A 56 17.27 7.02 7.76
N ILE A 57 16.95 7.76 8.83
CA ILE A 57 16.03 7.30 9.89
C ILE A 57 14.65 7.00 9.30
N VAL A 58 14.11 7.93 8.50
CA VAL A 58 12.81 7.75 7.86
C VAL A 58 12.82 6.49 7.00
N MET A 59 13.82 6.26 6.17
CA MET A 59 13.90 5.08 5.32
C MET A 59 13.94 3.78 6.15
N VAL A 60 14.85 3.72 7.14
CA VAL A 60 15.07 2.53 7.98
C VAL A 60 13.82 2.17 8.79
N LEU A 61 13.00 3.15 9.18
CA LEU A 61 11.76 2.92 9.91
C LEU A 61 10.54 2.70 8.99
N THR A 62 10.51 3.34 7.82
CA THR A 62 9.36 3.25 6.90
C THR A 62 9.28 1.85 6.28
N ILE A 63 10.42 1.22 5.93
CA ILE A 63 10.41 -0.13 5.35
C ILE A 63 9.80 -1.17 6.30
N PRO A 64 10.26 -1.32 7.57
CA PRO A 64 9.61 -2.18 8.55
C PRO A 64 8.15 -1.84 8.80
N THR A 65 7.79 -0.55 8.79
CA THR A 65 6.40 -0.12 8.92
C THR A 65 5.54 -0.62 7.76
N GLY A 66 6.07 -0.58 6.52
CA GLY A 66 5.42 -1.18 5.35
C GLY A 66 5.25 -2.69 5.47
N ILE A 67 6.28 -3.41 5.92
CA ILE A 67 6.22 -4.87 6.16
C ILE A 67 5.18 -5.19 7.24
N ALA A 68 5.20 -4.46 8.36
CA ALA A 68 4.21 -4.61 9.43
C ALA A 68 2.78 -4.32 8.92
N GLY A 69 2.63 -3.36 8.01
CA GLY A 69 1.38 -3.08 7.31
C GLY A 69 0.88 -4.27 6.48
N ILE A 70 1.76 -4.98 5.77
CA ILE A 70 1.42 -6.23 5.06
C ILE A 70 0.98 -7.31 6.06
N LEU A 71 1.69 -7.45 7.19
CA LEU A 71 1.29 -8.41 8.23
C LEU A 71 -0.08 -8.08 8.81
N ALA A 72 -0.36 -6.79 9.04
CA ALA A 72 -1.67 -6.31 9.48
C ALA A 72 -2.76 -6.60 8.44
N LEU A 73 -2.47 -6.37 7.15
CA LEU A 73 -3.35 -6.71 6.04
C LEU A 73 -3.70 -8.21 6.02
N VAL A 74 -2.69 -9.08 6.14
CA VAL A 74 -2.92 -10.53 6.18
C VAL A 74 -3.78 -10.93 7.39
N LYS A 75 -3.53 -10.34 8.57
CA LYS A 75 -4.38 -10.55 9.75
C LYS A 75 -5.81 -10.03 9.54
N LEU A 76 -5.98 -8.94 8.80
CA LEU A 76 -7.27 -8.30 8.54
C LEU A 76 -8.11 -9.14 7.60
N ILE A 77 -7.49 -9.63 6.52
CA ILE A 77 -8.13 -10.58 5.59
C ILE A 77 -8.55 -11.85 6.34
N LYS A 78 -7.74 -12.32 7.30
CA LYS A 78 -8.05 -13.48 8.16
C LYS A 78 -9.06 -13.20 9.28
N GLY A 79 -9.57 -11.98 9.42
CA GLY A 79 -10.58 -11.64 10.43
C GLY A 79 -10.13 -11.76 11.89
N LYS A 80 -8.84 -11.51 12.20
CA LYS A 80 -8.36 -11.59 13.58
C LYS A 80 -8.83 -10.41 14.44
N ALA A 81 -9.26 -10.66 15.68
CA ALA A 81 -9.85 -9.66 16.58
C ALA A 81 -8.89 -8.53 17.03
N ASP A 82 -7.58 -8.76 17.04
CA ASP A 82 -6.56 -7.79 17.45
C ASP A 82 -6.17 -6.81 16.32
N VAL A 83 -6.64 -7.05 15.10
CA VAL A 83 -6.06 -6.42 13.91
C VAL A 83 -6.28 -4.92 13.84
N PHE A 84 -7.45 -4.41 14.21
CA PHE A 84 -7.74 -2.98 14.04
C PHE A 84 -6.85 -2.10 14.93
N ARG A 85 -6.55 -2.54 16.15
CA ARG A 85 -5.62 -1.81 17.04
C ARG A 85 -4.21 -1.85 16.47
N PHE A 86 -3.77 -3.01 16.01
CA PHE A 86 -2.47 -3.19 15.39
C PHE A 86 -2.31 -2.32 14.12
N SER A 87 -3.32 -2.31 13.25
CA SER A 87 -3.36 -1.46 12.05
C SER A 87 -3.28 0.03 12.40
N ILE A 88 -4.03 0.50 13.40
CA ILE A 88 -3.99 1.91 13.81
C ILE A 88 -2.60 2.31 14.30
N ILE A 89 -1.94 1.47 15.11
CA ILE A 89 -0.57 1.76 15.59
C ILE A 89 0.39 1.90 14.41
N ILE A 90 0.34 0.96 13.46
CA ILE A 90 1.19 1.01 12.26
C ILE A 90 0.89 2.26 11.42
N LEU A 91 -0.39 2.60 11.26
CA LEU A 91 -0.82 3.78 10.49
C LEU A 91 -0.40 5.09 11.16
N ILE A 92 -0.42 5.17 12.49
CA ILE A 92 0.11 6.31 13.24
C ILE A 92 1.61 6.44 13.00
N ILE A 93 2.37 5.35 13.15
CA ILE A 93 3.82 5.34 12.91
C ILE A 93 4.12 5.76 11.46
N GLY A 94 3.43 5.15 10.48
CA GLY A 94 3.57 5.48 9.06
C GLY A 94 3.21 6.93 8.73
N THR A 95 2.18 7.46 9.38
CA THR A 95 1.78 8.88 9.25
C THR A 95 2.85 9.81 9.80
N ILE A 96 3.40 9.53 10.98
CA ILE A 96 4.49 10.34 11.57
C ILE A 96 5.72 10.31 10.68
N LEU A 97 6.15 9.14 10.23
CA LEU A 97 7.31 9.00 9.32
C LEU A 97 7.07 9.70 7.97
N GLY A 98 5.85 9.58 7.43
CA GLY A 98 5.41 10.28 6.23
C GLY A 98 5.43 11.80 6.40
N ALA A 99 4.91 12.31 7.52
CA ALA A 99 4.87 13.72 7.86
C ALA A 99 6.29 14.30 7.96
N THR A 100 7.18 13.60 8.68
CA THR A 100 8.58 14.01 8.82
C THR A 100 9.26 14.15 7.47
N GLN A 101 9.10 13.15 6.58
CA GLN A 101 9.69 13.21 5.24
C GLN A 101 9.09 14.31 4.36
N PHE A 102 7.77 14.49 4.44
CA PHE A 102 7.03 15.49 3.69
C PHE A 102 7.46 16.90 4.10
N ILE A 103 7.42 17.20 5.40
CA ILE A 103 7.78 18.51 5.96
C ILE A 103 9.27 18.80 5.71
N ALA A 104 10.17 17.85 5.99
CA ALA A 104 11.59 18.04 5.73
C ALA A 104 11.86 18.34 4.24
N SER A 105 11.20 17.62 3.34
CA SER A 105 11.34 17.88 1.89
C SER A 105 10.77 19.24 1.47
N MET A 106 9.63 19.64 2.03
CA MET A 106 9.05 20.97 1.77
C MET A 106 9.98 22.09 2.25
N VAL A 107 10.49 22.00 3.48
CA VAL A 107 11.36 23.03 4.07
C VAL A 107 12.72 23.10 3.37
N LEU A 108 13.32 21.96 3.04
CA LEU A 108 14.69 21.90 2.50
C LEU A 108 14.80 21.98 0.97
N ARG A 109 13.72 21.67 0.24
CA ARG A 109 13.72 21.63 -1.24
C ARG A 109 12.59 22.42 -1.89
N GLY A 110 11.62 22.90 -1.13
CA GLY A 110 10.39 23.52 -1.65
C GLY A 110 9.45 22.55 -2.38
N LYS A 111 9.81 21.26 -2.49
CA LYS A 111 9.06 20.21 -3.19
C LYS A 111 9.18 18.90 -2.43
N ALA A 112 8.08 18.16 -2.38
CA ALA A 112 8.01 16.91 -1.63
C ALA A 112 7.31 15.77 -2.37
N THR A 113 7.16 15.85 -3.69
CA THR A 113 6.63 14.73 -4.48
C THR A 113 7.66 13.61 -4.57
N PRO A 114 7.28 12.33 -4.34
CA PRO A 114 5.96 11.83 -3.96
C PRO A 114 5.78 11.55 -2.45
N ALA A 115 6.65 12.07 -1.59
CA ALA A 115 6.51 11.94 -0.13
C ALA A 115 5.17 12.48 0.39
N ASN A 116 4.62 13.53 -0.26
CA ASN A 116 3.26 14.02 -0.01
C ASN A 116 2.18 12.96 -0.27
N VAL A 117 2.25 12.23 -1.40
CA VAL A 117 1.28 11.18 -1.75
C VAL A 117 1.29 10.08 -0.70
N LYS A 118 2.48 9.62 -0.29
CA LYS A 118 2.64 8.64 0.79
C LYS A 118 2.00 9.13 2.10
N PHE A 119 2.26 10.38 2.47
CA PHE A 119 1.73 10.97 3.70
C PHE A 119 0.19 11.03 3.70
N PHE A 120 -0.41 11.56 2.63
CA PHE A 120 -1.87 11.68 2.55
C PHE A 120 -2.58 10.32 2.50
N ILE A 121 -2.02 9.32 1.81
CA ILE A 121 -2.59 7.96 1.82
C ILE A 121 -2.56 7.38 3.25
N ASN A 122 -1.46 7.54 4.00
CA ASN A 122 -1.41 7.10 5.39
C ASN A 122 -2.47 7.80 6.25
N ILE A 123 -2.64 9.12 6.12
CA ILE A 123 -3.67 9.88 6.86
C ILE A 123 -5.07 9.40 6.52
N VAL A 124 -5.41 9.30 5.24
CA VAL A 124 -6.76 8.89 4.81
C VAL A 124 -7.09 7.51 5.35
N THR A 125 -6.13 6.57 5.27
CA THR A 125 -6.30 5.22 5.81
C THR A 125 -6.40 5.23 7.34
N LEU A 126 -5.60 6.04 8.03
CA LEU A 126 -5.67 6.20 9.48
C LEU A 126 -7.04 6.71 9.93
N VAL A 127 -7.53 7.78 9.30
CA VAL A 127 -8.86 8.35 9.58
C VAL A 127 -9.94 7.31 9.34
N TYR A 128 -9.85 6.57 8.23
CA TYR A 128 -10.79 5.50 7.93
C TYR A 128 -10.80 4.41 9.01
N PHE A 129 -9.63 3.93 9.44
CA PHE A 129 -9.52 2.93 10.50
C PHE A 129 -10.00 3.46 11.86
N ALA A 130 -9.79 4.75 12.16
CA ALA A 130 -10.33 5.38 13.35
C ALA A 130 -11.86 5.43 13.31
N VAL A 131 -12.46 5.72 12.16
CA VAL A 131 -13.92 5.67 11.96
C VAL A 131 -14.46 4.26 12.17
N LEU A 132 -13.77 3.23 11.66
CA LEU A 132 -14.19 1.83 11.88
C LEU A 132 -14.17 1.38 13.35
N GLN A 133 -13.45 2.09 14.22
CA GLN A 133 -13.44 1.81 15.67
C GLN A 133 -14.58 2.46 16.44
N LEU A 134 -15.37 3.35 15.81
CA LEU A 134 -16.54 3.93 16.45
C LEU A 134 -17.50 2.81 16.88
N PRO A 135 -18.06 2.86 18.10
CA PRO A 135 -18.74 1.73 18.72
C PRO A 135 -19.86 1.14 17.84
N GLY A 136 -20.66 1.98 17.18
CA GLY A 136 -21.73 1.53 16.30
C GLY A 136 -21.25 0.84 15.01
N ILE A 137 -20.16 1.33 14.41
CA ILE A 137 -19.58 0.73 13.19
C ILE A 137 -18.85 -0.57 13.54
N ARG A 138 -18.11 -0.56 14.64
CA ARG A 138 -17.39 -1.73 15.13
C ARG A 138 -18.35 -2.87 15.46
N GLN A 139 -19.43 -2.59 16.18
CA GLN A 139 -20.46 -3.58 16.47
C GLN A 139 -21.06 -4.16 15.18
N MET A 140 -21.36 -3.30 14.19
CA MET A 140 -21.85 -3.77 12.89
C MET A 140 -20.85 -4.70 12.18
N LEU A 141 -19.55 -4.43 12.29
CA LEU A 141 -18.50 -5.29 11.75
C LEU A 141 -18.39 -6.61 12.52
N ASP A 142 -18.46 -6.58 13.85
CA ASP A 142 -18.38 -7.78 14.69
C ASP A 142 -19.62 -8.68 14.46
N ASP A 143 -20.81 -8.11 14.38
CA ASP A 143 -22.08 -8.81 14.16
C ASP A 143 -22.22 -9.38 12.73
N SER A 144 -21.44 -8.89 11.77
CA SER A 144 -21.49 -9.38 10.37
C SER A 144 -20.89 -10.78 10.19
N GLY A 145 -20.28 -11.35 11.22
CA GLY A 145 -19.81 -12.73 11.25
C GLY A 145 -18.53 -12.98 10.44
N PRO A 146 -18.09 -14.26 10.36
CA PRO A 146 -16.86 -14.63 9.66
C PRO A 146 -16.99 -14.41 8.16
N VAL A 147 -15.88 -13.99 7.53
CA VAL A 147 -15.77 -13.85 6.07
C VAL A 147 -15.49 -15.22 5.47
N ASP A 148 -16.14 -15.55 4.35
CA ASP A 148 -15.88 -16.80 3.66
C ASP A 148 -14.50 -16.79 2.95
N LYS A 149 -13.96 -17.98 2.68
CA LYS A 149 -12.62 -18.13 2.10
C LYS A 149 -12.51 -17.55 0.69
N SER A 150 -13.59 -17.60 -0.11
CA SER A 150 -13.60 -17.10 -1.48
C SER A 150 -13.52 -15.57 -1.50
N GLU A 151 -14.26 -14.92 -0.59
CA GLU A 151 -14.21 -13.48 -0.37
C GLU A 151 -12.84 -13.03 0.15
N MET A 152 -12.23 -13.78 1.07
CA MET A 152 -10.86 -13.52 1.53
C MET A 152 -9.85 -13.59 0.38
N ASN A 153 -9.93 -14.62 -0.45
CA ASN A 153 -9.04 -14.81 -1.61
C ASN A 153 -9.24 -13.69 -2.63
N SER A 154 -10.50 -13.35 -2.93
CA SER A 154 -10.85 -12.29 -3.87
C SER A 154 -10.34 -10.93 -3.40
N ALA A 155 -10.51 -10.59 -2.13
CA ALA A 155 -10.03 -9.34 -1.55
C ALA A 155 -8.49 -9.26 -1.55
N GLY A 156 -7.81 -10.36 -1.18
CA GLY A 156 -6.34 -10.44 -1.24
C GLY A 156 -5.80 -10.34 -2.67
N GLY A 157 -6.44 -11.03 -3.62
CA GLY A 157 -6.10 -10.97 -5.04
C GLY A 157 -6.29 -9.57 -5.63
N LEU A 158 -7.38 -8.90 -5.28
CA LEU A 158 -7.64 -7.52 -5.72
C LEU A 158 -6.60 -6.54 -5.16
N VAL A 159 -6.22 -6.66 -3.88
CA VAL A 159 -5.14 -5.84 -3.31
C VAL A 159 -3.83 -6.08 -4.03
N ALA A 160 -3.44 -7.34 -4.25
CA ALA A 160 -2.21 -7.67 -4.96
C ALA A 160 -2.22 -7.08 -6.38
N PHE A 161 -3.33 -7.23 -7.10
CA PHE A 161 -3.52 -6.68 -8.44
C PHE A 161 -3.34 -5.15 -8.47
N LEU A 162 -4.03 -4.43 -7.58
CA LEU A 162 -3.96 -2.97 -7.51
C LEU A 162 -2.59 -2.48 -7.03
N ALA A 163 -1.95 -3.17 -6.08
CA ALA A 163 -0.58 -2.87 -5.66
C ALA A 163 0.43 -3.10 -6.80
N GLY A 164 0.20 -4.11 -7.64
CA GLY A 164 0.98 -4.36 -8.85
C GLY A 164 0.84 -3.22 -9.87
N ILE A 165 -0.39 -2.78 -10.15
CA ILE A 165 -0.64 -1.61 -11.03
C ILE A 165 0.06 -0.37 -10.48
N LEU A 166 -0.11 -0.10 -9.18
CA LEU A 166 0.53 1.03 -8.52
C LEU A 166 2.06 0.99 -8.68
N THR A 167 2.65 -0.19 -8.55
CA THR A 167 4.10 -0.42 -8.70
C THR A 167 4.57 -0.21 -10.14
N LEU A 168 3.85 -0.77 -11.12
CA LEU A 168 4.18 -0.62 -12.55
C LEU A 168 3.99 0.81 -13.04
N THR A 169 3.11 1.59 -12.40
CA THR A 169 2.85 2.98 -12.80
C THR A 169 3.77 4.00 -12.13
N VAL A 170 4.70 3.58 -11.27
CA VAL A 170 5.66 4.47 -10.57
C VAL A 170 6.41 5.38 -11.54
N PHE A 171 6.78 4.88 -12.73
CA PHE A 171 7.48 5.69 -13.74
C PHE A 171 6.69 6.93 -14.18
N PHE A 172 5.36 6.86 -14.20
CA PHE A 172 4.50 7.96 -14.63
C PHE A 172 4.31 9.02 -13.54
N TRP A 173 4.08 8.60 -12.28
CA TRP A 173 3.76 9.55 -11.21
C TRP A 173 4.97 9.98 -10.37
N ALA A 174 6.00 9.14 -10.24
CA ALA A 174 7.25 9.51 -9.56
C ALA A 174 8.32 10.04 -10.53
N GLY A 175 8.25 9.68 -11.82
CA GLY A 175 9.23 10.09 -12.84
C GLY A 175 9.46 11.60 -12.91
N PRO A 176 8.41 12.44 -13.07
CA PRO A 176 8.57 13.88 -13.20
C PRO A 176 9.30 14.55 -12.03
N SER A 177 9.18 14.01 -10.81
CA SER A 177 9.87 14.54 -9.63
C SER A 177 11.27 13.97 -9.39
N HIS A 178 11.70 13.00 -10.21
CA HIS A 178 12.99 12.32 -10.13
C HIS A 178 13.80 12.44 -11.42
N THR A 179 13.42 13.38 -12.30
CA THR A 179 14.22 13.74 -13.48
C THR A 179 15.22 14.84 -13.10
N PHE A 180 16.50 14.51 -13.10
CA PHE A 180 17.60 15.43 -12.83
C PHE A 180 18.63 15.32 -13.95
N PHE A 181 19.17 16.47 -14.39
CA PHE A 181 20.19 16.53 -15.45
C PHE A 181 19.77 15.82 -16.77
N GLY A 182 18.48 15.77 -17.08
CA GLY A 182 17.95 15.09 -18.27
C GLY A 182 17.73 13.58 -18.11
N GLU A 183 18.08 13.00 -16.96
CA GLU A 183 17.91 11.58 -16.67
C GLU A 183 16.79 11.36 -15.65
N ASN A 184 15.94 10.36 -15.89
CA ASN A 184 14.90 9.94 -14.92
C ASN A 184 15.44 8.83 -14.04
N TRP A 185 15.65 9.12 -12.75
CA TRP A 185 16.27 8.19 -11.83
C TRP A 185 15.33 7.13 -11.25
N VAL A 186 14.03 7.16 -11.59
CA VAL A 186 13.14 6.05 -11.29
C VAL A 186 13.60 4.77 -12.00
N PHE A 187 14.26 4.88 -13.16
CA PHE A 187 14.77 3.74 -13.90
C PHE A 187 15.88 2.95 -13.18
N VAL A 188 16.50 3.50 -12.13
CA VAL A 188 17.40 2.71 -11.26
C VAL A 188 16.66 1.58 -10.55
N PHE A 189 15.35 1.74 -10.34
CA PHE A 189 14.48 0.70 -9.80
C PHE A 189 13.70 -0.05 -10.89
N GLU A 190 14.05 0.08 -12.18
CA GLU A 190 13.27 -0.50 -13.26
C GLU A 190 13.05 -2.00 -13.09
N THR A 191 14.13 -2.77 -13.04
CA THR A 191 14.07 -4.22 -12.90
C THR A 191 13.24 -4.68 -11.70
N PRO A 192 13.48 -4.21 -10.45
CA PRO A 192 12.65 -4.65 -9.32
C PRO A 192 11.19 -4.18 -9.43
N LEU A 193 10.91 -2.97 -9.93
CA LEU A 193 9.53 -2.48 -10.09
C LEU A 193 8.76 -3.29 -11.13
N VAL A 194 9.38 -3.59 -12.28
CA VAL A 194 8.75 -4.37 -13.35
C VAL A 194 8.50 -5.80 -12.90
N ILE A 195 9.48 -6.45 -12.27
CA ILE A 195 9.33 -7.84 -11.81
C ILE A 195 8.26 -7.94 -10.72
N ILE A 196 8.38 -7.16 -9.64
CA ILE A 196 7.45 -7.23 -8.51
C ILE A 196 6.05 -6.78 -8.95
N GLY A 197 5.97 -5.68 -9.71
CA GLY A 197 4.71 -5.18 -10.25
C GLY A 197 4.00 -6.20 -11.11
N THR A 198 4.71 -6.86 -12.04
CA THR A 198 4.15 -7.89 -12.92
C THR A 198 3.67 -9.11 -12.12
N LEU A 199 4.48 -9.59 -11.17
CA LEU A 199 4.09 -10.72 -10.32
C LEU A 199 2.83 -10.43 -9.51
N LEU A 200 2.71 -9.21 -8.98
CA LEU A 200 1.55 -8.76 -8.22
C LEU A 200 0.30 -8.61 -9.11
N VAL A 201 0.43 -8.03 -10.31
CA VAL A 201 -0.67 -7.91 -11.29
C VAL A 201 -1.15 -9.29 -11.73
N VAL A 202 -0.25 -10.12 -12.27
CA VAL A 202 -0.60 -11.43 -12.81
C VAL A 202 -1.12 -12.34 -11.70
N GLY A 203 -0.41 -12.41 -10.57
CA GLY A 203 -0.82 -13.23 -9.43
C GLY A 203 -2.16 -12.80 -8.84
N GLY A 204 -2.36 -11.50 -8.63
CA GLY A 204 -3.62 -10.94 -8.14
C GLY A 204 -4.79 -11.20 -9.08
N PHE A 205 -4.58 -10.99 -10.38
CA PHE A 205 -5.58 -11.27 -11.42
C PHE A 205 -5.97 -12.75 -11.46
N LEU A 206 -4.99 -13.66 -11.47
CA LEU A 206 -5.24 -15.10 -11.50
C LEU A 206 -6.02 -15.60 -10.28
N ILE A 207 -5.76 -15.04 -9.09
CA ILE A 207 -6.52 -15.36 -7.88
C ILE A 207 -7.99 -14.92 -8.04
N VAL A 208 -8.24 -13.69 -8.46
CA VAL A 208 -9.61 -13.17 -8.64
C VAL A 208 -10.35 -13.96 -9.73
N LEU A 209 -9.69 -14.22 -10.85
CA LEU A 209 -10.26 -15.01 -11.96
C LEU A 209 -10.66 -16.41 -11.50
N ARG A 210 -9.80 -17.08 -10.71
CA ARG A 210 -10.09 -18.41 -10.16
C ARG A 210 -11.34 -18.41 -9.27
N GLU A 211 -11.50 -17.40 -8.41
CA GLU A 211 -12.68 -17.29 -7.54
C GLU A 211 -13.95 -17.01 -8.35
N ILE A 212 -13.89 -16.16 -9.38
CA ILE A 212 -15.02 -15.90 -10.30
C ILE A 212 -15.43 -17.19 -11.02
N LEU A 213 -14.47 -17.92 -11.59
CA LEU A 213 -14.76 -19.18 -12.30
C LEU A 213 -15.35 -20.24 -11.36
N SER A 214 -14.85 -20.32 -10.11
CA SER A 214 -15.38 -21.23 -9.10
C SER A 214 -16.84 -20.88 -8.73
N TYR A 215 -17.14 -19.59 -8.58
CA TYR A 215 -18.50 -19.11 -8.32
C TYR A 215 -19.45 -19.42 -9.49
N VAL A 216 -19.04 -19.18 -10.72
CA VAL A 216 -19.86 -19.49 -11.91
C VAL A 216 -20.11 -20.99 -12.02
N SER A 217 -19.08 -21.82 -11.82
CA SER A 217 -19.21 -23.28 -11.89
C SER A 217 -20.17 -23.85 -10.84
N GLN A 218 -20.24 -23.25 -9.64
CA GLN A 218 -21.12 -23.71 -8.56
C GLN A 218 -22.58 -23.27 -8.75
N ASN A 219 -22.81 -22.17 -9.48
CA ASN A 219 -24.14 -21.56 -9.64
C ASN A 219 -24.75 -21.75 -11.04
N THR A 220 -24.07 -22.49 -11.93
CA THR A 220 -24.66 -22.87 -13.21
C THR A 220 -25.56 -24.10 -12.97
N PRO A 221 -26.88 -24.01 -13.17
CA PRO A 221 -27.74 -25.18 -13.07
C PRO A 221 -27.30 -26.19 -14.12
N MET A 222 -27.02 -27.43 -13.69
CA MET A 222 -26.85 -28.54 -14.61
C MET A 222 -28.17 -28.72 -15.35
N THR A 223 -28.26 -28.22 -16.58
CA THR A 223 -29.35 -28.58 -17.48
C THR A 223 -29.21 -30.07 -17.71
N GLU A 224 -29.97 -30.84 -16.93
CA GLU A 224 -30.02 -32.29 -17.00
C GLU A 224 -30.43 -32.66 -18.43
N LYS A 225 -29.46 -33.14 -19.21
CA LYS A 225 -29.72 -33.74 -20.51
C LYS A 225 -30.52 -35.01 -20.25
N ARG A 226 -31.85 -34.90 -20.32
CA ARG A 226 -32.73 -36.04 -20.54
C ARG A 226 -32.40 -36.60 -21.94
N TYR A 227 -31.76 -37.75 -21.96
CA TYR A 227 -31.80 -38.70 -23.08
C TYR A 227 -32.34 -40.01 -22.53
#